data_AF-A0A432SZR3-F1
#
_entry.id   AF-A0A432SZR3-F1
#
_cell.length_a   1.000
_cell.length_b   1.000
_cell.length_c   1.000
_cell.angle_alpha   90.00
_cell.angle_beta   90.00
_cell.angle_gamma   90.00
#
_symmetry.space_group_name_H-M   'P 1'
#
loop_
_entity.id
_entity.type
_entity.pdbx_description
1 polymer ?
#
loop_
_entity_poly.entity_id
_entity_poly.type
_entity_poly.pdbx_seq_one_letter_code
_entity_poly.pdbx_strand_id
1 'polypeptide(L)'
;MSEKLTQDSTKTFKPIIYQFLVALEKCFEMQENESVWIEKYGDVTNSNGEQIEVKDYQKDLTDLDHNIWKTLKNWLDDGFDISYYRSLILLTTQTISSTSKFIDWNNKDKDKKLAILKSIAVEFNQQ
;
A
#
# COMPACT_ATOMS: atom_id res chain seq x y z
N MET A 1 2.96 32.85 0.24
CA MET A 1 3.71 31.62 -0.11
C MET A 1 4.82 31.51 0.92
N SER A 2 4.84 30.46 1.75
CA SER A 2 5.90 30.32 2.75
C SER A 2 7.22 30.02 2.05
N GLU A 3 8.26 30.78 2.38
CA GLU A 3 9.63 30.51 1.93
C GLU A 3 10.01 29.07 2.30
N LYS A 4 10.40 28.29 1.30
CA LYS A 4 10.81 26.91 1.49
C LYS A 4 12.18 26.94 2.18
N LEU A 5 12.25 26.42 3.41
CA LEU A 5 13.49 26.37 4.18
C LEU A 5 14.56 25.57 3.42
N THR A 6 15.83 25.99 3.55
CA THR A 6 17.00 25.35 2.91
C THR A 6 17.15 23.88 3.31
N GLN A 7 16.64 23.50 4.47
CA GLN A 7 16.56 22.13 4.98
C GLN A 7 15.09 21.81 5.29
N ASP A 8 14.32 21.45 4.25
CA ASP A 8 12.92 21.04 4.37
C ASP A 8 12.79 19.52 4.23
N SER A 9 12.63 18.84 5.36
CA SER A 9 12.43 17.40 5.46
C SER A 9 10.96 16.98 5.48
N THR A 10 10.01 17.92 5.25
CA THR A 10 8.56 17.67 5.35
C THR A 10 8.13 16.48 4.49
N LYS A 11 8.64 16.39 3.25
CA LYS A 11 8.31 15.27 2.35
C LYS A 11 8.74 13.91 2.88
N THR A 12 9.78 13.85 3.70
CA THR A 12 10.27 12.62 4.33
C THR A 12 9.45 12.29 5.57
N PHE A 13 9.23 13.26 6.46
CA PHE A 13 8.57 13.00 7.75
C PHE A 13 7.06 12.86 7.66
N LYS A 14 6.41 13.54 6.72
CA LYS A 14 4.95 13.47 6.56
C LYS A 14 4.41 12.04 6.41
N PRO A 15 4.91 11.20 5.47
CA PRO A 15 4.44 9.82 5.36
C PRO A 15 4.78 8.98 6.60
N ILE A 16 5.94 9.20 7.22
CA ILE A 16 6.34 8.49 8.45
C ILE A 16 5.37 8.79 9.60
N ILE A 17 5.04 10.07 9.83
CA ILE A 17 4.09 10.46 10.88
C ILE A 17 2.72 9.83 10.59
N TYR A 18 2.28 9.85 9.33
CA TYR A 18 0.99 9.27 8.97
C TYR A 18 0.96 7.74 9.17
N GLN A 19 2.06 7.05 8.90
CA GLN A 19 2.21 5.62 9.22
C GLN A 19 2.05 5.34 10.72
N PHE A 20 2.64 6.16 11.59
CA PHE A 20 2.43 6.04 13.04
C PHE A 20 0.98 6.32 13.45
N LEU A 21 0.28 7.23 12.76
CA LEU A 21 -1.15 7.46 13.00
C LEU A 21 -1.99 6.23 12.62
N VAL A 22 -1.69 5.59 11.49
CA VAL A 22 -2.34 4.33 11.08
C VAL A 22 -2.07 3.21 12.09
N ALA A 23 -0.83 3.09 12.57
CA ALA A 23 -0.51 2.11 13.61
C ALA A 23 -1.28 2.36 14.91
N LEU A 24 -1.39 3.63 15.33
CA LEU A 24 -2.16 4.02 16.50
C LEU A 24 -3.67 3.72 16.33
N GLU A 25 -4.24 3.98 15.15
CA GLU A 25 -5.62 3.59 14.82
C GLU A 25 -5.82 2.08 14.98
N LYS A 26 -4.90 1.27 14.45
CA LYS A 26 -4.95 -0.19 14.64
C LYS A 26 -4.80 -0.61 16.09
N CYS A 27 -4.03 0.11 16.91
CA CYS A 27 -3.96 -0.15 18.35
C CYS A 27 -5.32 0.03 19.07
N PHE A 28 -6.18 0.92 18.59
CA PHE A 28 -7.53 1.08 19.15
C PHE A 28 -8.50 -0.05 18.77
N GLU A 29 -8.21 -0.79 17.71
CA GLU A 29 -9.00 -1.95 17.26
C GLU A 29 -8.57 -3.26 17.94
N MET A 30 -7.42 -3.26 18.61
CA MET A 30 -6.79 -4.46 19.17
C MET A 30 -7.61 -5.11 20.29
N GLN A 31 -7.59 -6.44 20.29
CA GLN A 31 -8.06 -7.28 21.39
C GLN A 31 -6.91 -7.69 22.32
N GLU A 32 -7.26 -8.32 23.45
CA GLU A 32 -6.26 -8.84 24.39
C GLU A 32 -5.30 -9.81 23.71
N ASN A 33 -4.00 -9.66 23.98
CA ASN A 33 -2.89 -10.43 23.38
C ASN A 33 -2.66 -10.21 21.88
N GLU A 34 -3.31 -9.23 21.26
CA GLU A 34 -2.92 -8.80 19.91
C GLU A 34 -1.70 -7.86 19.97
N SER A 35 -1.12 -7.64 18.80
CA SER A 35 0.01 -6.75 18.57
C SER A 35 -0.11 -6.07 17.21
N VAL A 36 0.42 -4.86 17.13
CA VAL A 36 0.69 -4.14 15.90
C VAL A 36 2.21 -4.05 15.73
N TRP A 37 2.70 -4.37 14.54
CA TRP A 37 4.10 -4.27 14.18
C TRP A 37 4.30 -3.13 13.19
N ILE A 38 5.34 -2.33 13.42
CA ILE A 38 5.73 -1.19 12.60
C ILE A 38 7.12 -1.50 12.04
N GLU A 39 7.33 -1.34 10.72
CA GLU A 39 8.62 -1.58 10.02
C GLU A 39 9.22 -2.99 10.17
N LYS A 40 8.48 -3.94 10.75
CA LYS A 40 8.94 -5.33 10.93
C LYS A 40 8.49 -6.23 9.78
N TYR A 41 7.27 -6.00 9.31
CA TYR A 41 6.50 -6.88 8.45
C TYR A 41 5.90 -6.11 7.26
N GLY A 42 6.49 -4.96 6.93
CA GLY A 42 5.89 -3.88 6.14
C GLY A 42 5.70 -2.63 6.99
N ASP A 43 5.08 -1.59 6.44
CA ASP A 43 4.91 -0.30 7.13
C ASP A 43 4.12 -0.47 8.45
N VAL A 44 2.90 -1.03 8.37
CA VAL A 44 2.07 -1.39 9.54
C VAL A 44 1.43 -2.77 9.32
N THR A 45 1.51 -3.66 10.30
CA THR A 45 0.87 -4.97 10.26
C THR A 45 0.17 -5.27 11.58
N ASN A 46 -1.05 -5.79 11.54
CA ASN A 46 -1.76 -6.24 12.74
C ASN A 46 -1.77 -7.76 12.90
N SER A 47 -2.19 -8.25 14.07
CA SER A 47 -2.25 -9.69 14.40
C SER A 47 -3.22 -10.50 13.53
N ASN A 48 -4.14 -9.84 12.83
CA ASN A 48 -5.04 -10.49 11.88
C ASN A 48 -4.41 -10.74 10.50
N GLY A 49 -3.16 -10.31 10.30
CA GLY A 49 -2.44 -10.44 9.04
C GLY A 49 -2.84 -9.39 8.00
N GLU A 50 -3.44 -8.26 8.44
CA GLU A 50 -3.62 -7.10 7.57
C GLU A 50 -2.30 -6.33 7.52
N GLN A 51 -1.68 -6.26 6.35
CA GLN A 51 -0.53 -5.39 6.09
C GLN A 51 -0.99 -4.16 5.34
N ILE A 52 -0.66 -2.99 5.89
CA ILE A 52 -0.97 -1.69 5.33
C ILE A 52 0.33 -1.06 4.87
N GLU A 53 0.37 -0.67 3.60
CA GLU A 53 1.46 0.03 2.95
C GLU A 53 1.04 1.48 2.70
N VAL A 54 1.74 2.43 3.29
CA VAL A 54 1.42 3.86 3.25
C VAL A 54 2.19 4.53 2.10
N LYS A 55 1.49 5.31 1.27
CA LYS A 55 2.11 6.06 0.15
C LYS A 55 1.53 7.47 0.00
N ASP A 56 2.35 8.50 0.21
CA ASP A 56 2.02 9.89 -0.12
C ASP A 56 2.55 10.22 -1.52
N TYR A 57 1.68 10.22 -2.53
CA TYR A 57 2.07 10.41 -3.93
C TYR A 57 1.06 11.29 -4.67
N GLN A 58 1.55 12.33 -5.35
CA GLN A 58 0.72 13.37 -5.97
C GLN A 58 0.53 13.15 -7.48
N LYS A 59 0.09 11.94 -7.86
CA LYS A 59 -0.30 11.58 -9.22
C LYS A 59 -1.41 10.54 -9.18
N ASP A 60 -2.22 10.48 -10.22
CA ASP A 60 -3.22 9.41 -10.32
C ASP A 60 -2.55 8.04 -10.41
N LEU A 61 -3.17 7.07 -9.75
CA LEU A 61 -2.79 5.67 -9.80
C LEU A 61 -3.30 5.08 -11.11
N THR A 62 -2.38 4.52 -11.89
CA THR A 62 -2.62 3.94 -13.23
C THR A 62 -2.26 2.45 -13.25
N ASP A 63 -2.58 1.78 -14.36
CA ASP A 63 -2.33 0.34 -14.53
C ASP A 63 -0.87 -0.06 -14.30
N LEU A 64 0.09 0.78 -14.69
CA LEU A 64 1.52 0.53 -14.57
C LEU A 64 2.18 1.35 -13.45
N ASP A 65 1.40 1.83 -12.48
CA ASP A 65 1.95 2.64 -11.40
C ASP A 65 2.96 1.84 -10.56
N HIS A 66 4.16 2.41 -10.43
CA HIS A 66 5.27 1.80 -9.71
C HIS A 66 4.92 1.45 -8.27
N ASN A 67 4.09 2.25 -7.59
CA ASN A 67 3.73 2.00 -6.19
C ASN A 67 2.98 0.66 -6.04
N ILE A 68 2.12 0.29 -6.99
CA ILE A 68 1.41 -0.99 -6.94
C ILE A 68 2.39 -2.14 -7.19
N TRP A 69 3.10 -2.10 -8.31
CA TRP A 69 3.92 -3.22 -8.75
C TRP A 69 5.14 -3.46 -7.88
N LYS A 70 5.76 -2.39 -7.35
CA LYS A 70 6.85 -2.53 -6.39
C LYS A 70 6.36 -3.10 -5.06
N THR A 71 5.21 -2.64 -4.56
CA THR A 71 4.63 -3.21 -3.33
C THR A 71 4.29 -4.68 -3.53
N LEU A 72 3.63 -5.06 -4.63
CA LEU A 72 3.35 -6.47 -4.95
C LEU A 72 4.63 -7.30 -5.09
N LYS A 73 5.65 -6.79 -5.78
CA LYS A 73 6.94 -7.47 -5.92
C LYS A 73 7.60 -7.73 -4.57
N ASN A 74 7.66 -6.72 -3.71
CA ASN A 74 8.24 -6.85 -2.37
C ASN A 74 7.45 -7.83 -1.51
N TRP A 75 6.12 -7.82 -1.65
CA TRP A 75 5.23 -8.68 -0.89
C TRP A 75 5.31 -10.14 -1.32
N LEU A 76 5.66 -10.41 -2.58
CA LEU A 76 5.84 -11.76 -3.13
C LEU A 76 7.31 -12.20 -3.16
N ASP A 77 8.21 -11.46 -2.51
CA ASP A 77 9.63 -11.80 -2.45
C ASP A 77 9.87 -13.01 -1.53
N ASP A 78 10.72 -13.95 -1.94
CA ASP A 78 11.01 -15.18 -1.18
C ASP A 78 11.62 -14.90 0.20
N GLY A 79 12.25 -13.73 0.39
CA GLY A 79 12.77 -13.29 1.68
C GLY A 79 11.68 -12.80 2.66
N PHE A 80 10.43 -12.70 2.20
CA PHE A 80 9.31 -12.19 2.97
C PHE A 80 8.31 -13.33 3.24
N ASP A 81 8.09 -13.65 4.52
CA ASP A 81 7.20 -14.76 4.88
C ASP A 81 5.73 -14.36 4.70
N ILE A 82 5.22 -14.62 3.49
CA ILE A 82 3.85 -14.27 3.10
C ILE A 82 2.78 -14.97 3.96
N SER A 83 3.12 -16.05 4.67
CA SER A 83 2.15 -16.85 5.42
C SER A 83 1.54 -16.09 6.61
N TYR A 84 2.22 -15.06 7.11
CA TYR A 84 1.70 -14.17 8.14
C TYR A 84 0.58 -13.24 7.65
N TYR A 85 0.41 -13.08 6.34
CA TYR A 85 -0.49 -12.08 5.78
C TYR A 85 -1.72 -12.68 5.13
N ARG A 86 -2.86 -12.03 5.37
CA ARG A 86 -4.15 -12.36 4.77
C ARG A 86 -4.60 -11.31 3.76
N SER A 87 -4.19 -10.07 3.95
CA SER A 87 -4.53 -8.97 3.05
C SER A 87 -3.44 -7.92 2.98
N LEU A 88 -3.22 -7.42 1.77
CA LEU A 88 -2.41 -6.24 1.48
C LEU A 88 -3.35 -5.05 1.22
N ILE A 89 -3.12 -3.95 1.93
CA ILE A 89 -3.84 -2.68 1.79
C ILE A 89 -2.84 -1.61 1.36
N LEU A 90 -2.96 -1.12 0.13
CA LEU A 90 -2.23 0.07 -0.32
C LEU A 90 -3.01 1.33 0.09
N LEU A 91 -2.62 1.95 1.19
CA LEU A 91 -3.23 3.18 1.70
C LEU A 91 -2.49 4.39 1.11
N THR A 92 -3.10 5.04 0.13
CA THR A 92 -2.43 6.09 -0.64
C THR A 92 -3.28 7.35 -0.84
N THR A 93 -2.61 8.48 -1.02
CA THR A 93 -3.24 9.76 -1.43
C THR A 93 -3.55 9.85 -2.93
N GLN A 94 -3.13 8.86 -3.73
CA GLN A 94 -3.43 8.82 -5.16
C GLN A 94 -4.91 8.53 -5.41
N THR A 95 -5.49 9.23 -6.37
CA THR A 95 -6.80 8.87 -6.94
C THR A 95 -6.60 7.82 -8.03
N ILE A 96 -7.43 6.79 -8.07
CA ILE A 96 -7.40 5.83 -9.18
C ILE A 96 -7.87 6.54 -10.45
N SER A 97 -7.05 6.48 -11.52
CA SER A 97 -7.41 7.06 -12.81
C SER A 97 -8.68 6.42 -13.37
N SER A 98 -9.57 7.22 -13.96
CA SER A 98 -10.83 6.74 -14.56
C SER A 98 -10.61 5.78 -15.74
N THR A 99 -9.44 5.81 -16.36
CA THR A 99 -9.05 4.89 -17.45
C THR A 99 -8.31 3.66 -16.94
N SER A 100 -8.01 3.57 -15.64
CA SER A 100 -7.31 2.42 -15.07
C SER A 100 -8.27 1.23 -14.88
N LYS A 101 -7.76 0.03 -15.12
CA LYS A 101 -8.44 -1.23 -14.79
C LYS A 101 -8.61 -1.45 -13.28
N PHE A 102 -7.88 -0.69 -12.45
CA PHE A 102 -8.05 -0.70 -10.99
C PHE A 102 -9.30 0.05 -10.52
N ILE A 103 -10.09 0.66 -11.41
CA ILE A 103 -11.34 1.32 -11.01
C ILE A 103 -12.26 0.36 -10.23
N ASP A 104 -12.83 0.85 -9.12
CA ASP A 104 -13.63 0.08 -8.18
C ASP A 104 -12.94 -1.17 -7.60
N TRP A 105 -11.61 -1.18 -7.50
CA TRP A 105 -10.83 -2.32 -6.98
C TRP A 105 -11.39 -2.91 -5.68
N ASN A 106 -11.79 -2.05 -4.75
CA ASN A 106 -12.29 -2.47 -3.44
C ASN A 106 -13.61 -3.24 -3.50
N ASN A 107 -14.39 -3.09 -4.57
CA ASN A 107 -15.66 -3.78 -4.78
C ASN A 107 -15.50 -5.13 -5.51
N LYS A 108 -14.28 -5.49 -5.91
CA LYS A 108 -14.00 -6.72 -6.67
C LYS A 108 -13.61 -7.87 -5.75
N ASP A 109 -14.09 -9.07 -6.08
CA ASP A 109 -13.65 -10.32 -5.47
C ASP A 109 -12.20 -10.68 -5.88
N LYS A 110 -11.64 -11.69 -5.20
CA LYS A 110 -10.26 -12.13 -5.40
C LYS A 110 -9.97 -12.59 -6.84
N ASP A 111 -10.94 -13.23 -7.50
CA ASP A 111 -10.74 -13.81 -8.83
C ASP A 111 -10.70 -12.71 -9.89
N LYS A 112 -11.59 -11.72 -9.77
CA LYS A 112 -11.55 -10.50 -10.60
C LYS A 112 -10.30 -9.68 -10.37
N LYS A 113 -9.88 -9.51 -9.11
CA LYS A 113 -8.63 -8.81 -8.76
C LYS A 113 -7.43 -9.47 -9.44
N LEU A 114 -7.33 -10.80 -9.36
CA LEU A 114 -6.26 -11.56 -10.02
C LEU A 114 -6.33 -11.45 -11.55
N ALA A 115 -7.53 -11.52 -12.13
CA ALA A 115 -7.71 -11.37 -13.57
C ALA A 115 -7.24 -10.00 -14.09
N ILE A 116 -7.51 -8.92 -13.35
CA ILE A 116 -7.03 -7.57 -13.68
C ILE A 116 -5.50 -7.51 -13.67
N LEU A 117 -4.86 -8.01 -12.60
CA LEU A 117 -3.39 -8.02 -12.51
C LEU A 117 -2.77 -8.79 -13.69
N LYS A 118 -3.34 -9.96 -14.04
CA LYS A 118 -2.89 -10.75 -15.19
C LYS A 118 -3.09 -10.01 -16.52
N SER A 119 -4.25 -9.35 -16.71
CA SER A 119 -4.53 -8.56 -17.91
C SER A 119 -3.49 -7.46 -18.12
N ILE A 120 -3.17 -6.70 -17.07
CA ILE A 120 -2.18 -5.64 -17.15
C ILE A 120 -0.79 -6.20 -17.48
N ALA A 121 -0.41 -7.31 -16.84
CA ALA A 121 0.87 -7.97 -17.11
C ALA A 121 0.99 -8.47 -18.56
N VAL A 122 -0.09 -9.00 -19.14
CA VAL A 122 -0.13 -9.43 -20.55
C VAL A 122 0.05 -8.24 -21.49
N GLU A 123 -0.67 -7.14 -21.25
CA GLU A 123 -0.56 -5.92 -22.07
C GLU A 123 0.83 -5.28 -21.98
N PHE A 124 1.45 -5.30 -20.80
CA PHE A 124 2.81 -4.82 -20.62
C PHE A 124 3.83 -5.64 -21.43
N ASN A 125 3.69 -6.97 -21.44
CA ASN A 125 4.60 -7.87 -22.18
C ASN A 125 4.44 -7.82 -23.71
N GLN A 126 3.41 -7.15 -24.23
CA GLN A 126 3.17 -6.98 -25.67
C GLN A 126 3.74 -5.68 -26.23
N GLN A 127 4.26 -4.79 -25.37
CA GLN A 127 4.91 -3.52 -25.74
C GLN A 127 6.40 -3.74 -25.99
#